data_AF-A0A1F2U474-F1
#
_entry.id   AF-A0A1F2U474-F1
#
_cell.length_a   1.000
_cell.length_b   1.000
_cell.length_c   1.000
_cell.angle_alpha   90.00
_cell.angle_beta   90.00
_cell.angle_gamma   90.00
#
_symmetry.space_group_name_H-M   'P 1'
#
loop_
_entity.id
_entity.type
_entity.pdbx_description
1 polymer ?
#
loop_
_entity_poly.entity_id
_entity_poly.type
_entity_poly.pdbx_seq_one_letter_code
_entity_poly.pdbx_strand_id
1 'polypeptide(L)'
;MSTTTDHRKAAGEKIVALAAILEAQPETPERNALVRECKALVVAIDAFHMEGIRFRMFNVDRILTRGTLEIPADAASVFADARTHLEAAGFHTRSH
;
A
#
# COMPACT_ATOMS: atom_id res chain seq x y z
N MET A 1 23.87 -0.61 -3.11
CA MET A 1 23.28 -0.11 -1.85
C MET A 1 22.16 0.84 -2.23
N SER A 2 20.91 0.45 -2.02
CA SER A 2 19.77 1.37 -2.17
C SER A 2 19.68 2.24 -0.92
N THR A 3 19.41 3.53 -1.10
CA THR A 3 19.28 4.47 0.02
C THR A 3 17.85 4.41 0.61
N THR A 4 17.67 4.96 1.81
CA THR A 4 16.34 5.14 2.41
C THR A 4 15.35 5.82 1.47
N THR A 5 15.79 6.81 0.69
CA THR A 5 14.92 7.50 -0.29
C THR A 5 14.54 6.59 -1.45
N ASP A 6 15.45 5.73 -1.94
CA ASP A 6 15.14 4.75 -2.98
C ASP A 6 14.09 3.74 -2.50
N HIS A 7 14.20 3.29 -1.24
CA HIS A 7 13.22 2.39 -0.64
C HIS A 7 11.84 3.05 -0.46
N ARG A 8 11.76 4.32 -0.05
CA ARG A 8 10.47 5.05 0.01
C ARG A 8 9.83 5.16 -1.36
N LYS A 9 10.61 5.54 -2.38
CA LYS A 9 10.11 5.66 -3.75
C LYS A 9 9.59 4.32 -4.27
N ALA A 10 10.35 3.25 -4.08
CA ALA A 10 9.94 1.90 -4.49
C ALA A 10 8.65 1.45 -3.77
N ALA A 11 8.49 1.77 -2.48
CA ALA A 11 7.23 1.50 -1.78
C ALA A 11 6.04 2.25 -2.41
N GLY A 12 6.22 3.53 -2.72
CA GLY A 12 5.20 4.33 -3.42
C GLY A 12 4.84 3.74 -4.78
N GLU A 13 5.82 3.36 -5.59
CA GLU A 13 5.64 2.73 -6.89
C GLU A 13 4.84 1.42 -6.79
N LYS A 14 5.09 0.59 -5.78
CA LYS A 14 4.32 -0.63 -5.52
C LYS A 14 2.85 -0.33 -5.18
N ILE A 15 2.58 0.68 -4.37
CA ILE A 15 1.20 1.08 -4.04
C ILE A 15 0.48 1.68 -5.25
N VAL A 16 1.18 2.42 -6.11
CA VAL A 16 0.63 2.89 -7.40
C VAL A 16 0.29 1.72 -8.31
N ALA A 17 1.18 0.73 -8.42
CA ALA A 17 0.93 -0.48 -9.21
C ALA A 17 -0.29 -1.26 -8.69
N LEU A 18 -0.43 -1.37 -7.36
CA LEU A 18 -1.61 -1.98 -6.74
C LEU A 18 -2.89 -1.24 -7.11
N ALA A 19 -2.90 0.09 -7.04
CA ALA A 19 -4.07 0.88 -7.43
C ALA A 19 -4.46 0.64 -8.90
N ALA A 20 -3.48 0.57 -9.80
CA ALA A 20 -3.72 0.28 -11.22
C ALA A 20 -4.31 -1.12 -11.47
N ILE A 21 -3.82 -2.15 -10.75
CA ILE A 21 -4.37 -3.51 -10.80
C ILE A 21 -5.85 -3.52 -10.39
N LEU A 22 -6.20 -2.76 -9.34
CA LEU A 22 -7.56 -2.66 -8.83
C LEU A 22 -8.47 -1.86 -9.76
N GLU A 23 -7.98 -0.78 -10.38
CA GLU A 23 -8.73 0.04 -11.33
C GLU A 23 -9.04 -0.73 -12.63
N ALA A 24 -8.25 -1.75 -12.98
CA ALA A 24 -8.52 -2.65 -14.09
C ALA A 24 -9.68 -3.63 -13.84
N GLN A 25 -10.16 -3.77 -12.60
CA GLN A 25 -11.30 -4.60 -12.24
C GLN A 25 -12.63 -3.85 -12.44
N PRO A 26 -13.77 -4.56 -12.59
CA PRO A 26 -15.09 -3.94 -12.59
C PRO A 26 -15.28 -2.99 -11.41
N GLU A 27 -15.99 -1.88 -11.65
CA GLU A 27 -16.21 -0.89 -10.60
C GLU A 27 -17.20 -1.40 -9.56
N THR A 28 -16.75 -1.40 -8.30
CA THR A 28 -17.59 -1.67 -7.13
C THR A 28 -17.29 -0.64 -6.03
N PRO A 29 -18.24 -0.39 -5.11
CA PRO A 29 -18.00 0.48 -3.96
C PRO A 29 -16.76 0.09 -3.15
N GLU A 30 -16.54 -1.21 -2.94
CA GLU A 30 -15.42 -1.78 -2.19
C GLU A 30 -14.10 -1.59 -2.93
N ARG A 31 -14.07 -1.87 -4.24
CA ARG A 31 -12.89 -1.61 -5.08
C ARG A 31 -12.53 -0.14 -5.05
N ASN A 32 -13.52 0.75 -5.18
CA ASN A 32 -13.31 2.19 -5.16
C ASN A 32 -12.80 2.69 -3.81
N ALA A 33 -13.27 2.11 -2.70
CA ALA A 33 -12.74 2.40 -1.38
C ALA A 33 -11.27 1.98 -1.25
N LEU A 34 -10.92 0.79 -1.74
CA LEU A 34 -9.54 0.29 -1.72
C LEU A 34 -8.60 1.17 -2.56
N VAL A 35 -9.01 1.53 -3.78
CA VAL A 35 -8.24 2.45 -4.65
C VAL A 35 -8.00 3.80 -3.97
N ARG A 36 -9.00 4.36 -3.28
CA ARG A 36 -8.84 5.61 -2.50
C ARG A 36 -7.82 5.45 -1.38
N GLU A 37 -7.85 4.34 -0.65
CA GLU A 37 -6.86 4.06 0.41
C GLU A 37 -5.45 3.93 -0.18
N CYS A 38 -5.27 3.24 -1.31
CA CYS A 38 -3.98 3.13 -2.00
C CYS A 38 -3.45 4.51 -2.41
N LYS A 39 -4.25 5.35 -3.09
CA LYS A 39 -3.83 6.70 -3.52
C LYS A 39 -3.42 7.57 -2.33
N ALA A 40 -4.17 7.48 -1.25
CA ALA A 40 -3.89 8.27 -0.07
C ALA A 40 -2.67 7.72 0.72
N LEU A 41 -2.39 6.41 0.61
CA LEU A 41 -1.17 5.80 1.15
C LEU A 41 0.07 6.28 0.38
N VAL A 42 0.01 6.41 -0.94
CA VAL A 42 1.11 7.02 -1.73
C VAL A 42 1.46 8.40 -1.19
N VAL A 43 0.47 9.27 -0.98
CA VAL A 43 0.68 10.62 -0.42
C VAL A 43 1.34 10.56 0.96
N ALA A 44 0.94 9.62 1.81
CA ALA A 44 1.55 9.45 3.13
C ALA A 44 3.01 8.94 3.05
N ILE A 45 3.32 8.06 2.08
CA ILE A 45 4.67 7.55 1.81
C ILE A 45 5.57 8.68 1.30
N ASP A 46 5.09 9.49 0.35
CA ASP A 46 5.83 10.62 -0.20
C ASP A 46 6.18 11.65 0.89
N ALA A 47 5.21 11.97 1.75
CA ALA A 47 5.42 12.84 2.91
C ALA A 47 6.18 12.16 4.06
N PHE A 48 6.43 10.84 3.97
CA PHE A 48 6.95 10.00 5.04
C PHE A 48 6.24 10.20 6.39
N HIS A 49 4.91 10.36 6.33
CA HIS A 49 4.08 10.61 7.50
C HIS A 49 3.72 9.29 8.18
N MET A 50 4.54 8.88 9.16
CA MET A 50 4.51 7.56 9.80
C MET A 50 3.13 7.12 10.32
N GLU A 51 2.35 8.03 10.90
CA GLU A 51 0.99 7.70 11.38
C GLU A 51 0.03 7.48 10.22
N GLY A 52 0.09 8.33 9.19
CA GLY A 52 -0.68 8.16 7.96
C GLY A 52 -0.34 6.85 7.24
N ILE A 53 0.94 6.49 7.17
CA ILE A 53 1.37 5.21 6.59
C ILE A 53 0.78 4.05 7.40
N ARG A 54 0.93 4.05 8.74
CA ARG A 54 0.37 3.00 9.62
C ARG A 54 -1.14 2.83 9.45
N PHE A 55 -1.88 3.93 9.53
CA PHE A 55 -3.34 3.91 9.45
C PHE A 55 -3.82 3.35 8.11
N ARG A 56 -3.22 3.81 7.01
CA ARG A 56 -3.64 3.40 5.66
C ARG A 56 -3.19 1.98 5.32
N MET A 57 -2.01 1.56 5.74
CA MET A 57 -1.59 0.16 5.61
C MET A 57 -2.57 -0.78 6.33
N PHE A 58 -3.01 -0.43 7.54
CA PHE A 58 -4.03 -1.21 8.23
C PHE A 58 -5.35 -1.27 7.45
N ASN A 59 -5.81 -0.16 6.87
CA ASN A 59 -7.04 -0.15 6.09
C ASN A 59 -6.93 -1.00 4.82
N VAL A 60 -5.84 -0.86 4.07
CA VAL A 60 -5.58 -1.66 2.87
C VAL A 60 -5.53 -3.13 3.23
N ASP A 61 -4.72 -3.51 4.22
CA ASP A 61 -4.59 -4.90 4.70
C ASP A 61 -5.95 -5.47 5.14
N ARG A 62 -6.72 -4.71 5.92
CA ARG A 62 -8.05 -5.10 6.38
C ARG A 62 -9.01 -5.36 5.21
N ILE A 63 -9.00 -4.53 4.18
CA ILE A 63 -9.88 -4.69 3.01
C ILE A 63 -9.42 -5.89 2.17
N LEU A 64 -8.11 -6.05 1.96
CA LEU A 64 -7.54 -7.19 1.24
C LEU A 64 -7.83 -8.54 1.92
N THR A 65 -7.89 -8.57 3.26
CA THR A 65 -8.03 -9.82 4.03
C THR A 65 -9.46 -10.14 4.45
N ARG A 66 -10.32 -9.13 4.66
CA ARG A 66 -11.71 -9.32 5.11
C ARG A 66 -12.76 -9.15 4.00
N GLY A 67 -12.33 -8.79 2.79
CA GLY A 67 -13.22 -8.33 1.73
C GLY A 67 -14.01 -9.42 1.03
N THR A 68 -15.23 -9.06 0.61
CA THR A 68 -16.04 -9.72 -0.44
C THR A 68 -15.51 -9.42 -1.85
N LEU A 69 -14.43 -8.63 -1.96
CA LEU A 69 -13.80 -8.28 -3.22
C LEU A 69 -12.95 -9.46 -3.69
N GLU A 70 -13.15 -9.90 -4.93
CA GLU A 70 -12.25 -10.86 -5.55
C GLU A 70 -10.89 -10.16 -5.77
N ILE A 71 -9.91 -10.52 -4.94
CA ILE A 71 -8.58 -9.91 -4.95
C ILE A 71 -7.74 -10.61 -6.03
N PRO A 72 -7.18 -9.88 -7.01
CA PRO A 72 -6.23 -10.45 -7.96
C PRO A 72 -5.04 -11.07 -7.21
N ALA A 73 -4.57 -12.25 -7.63
CA ALA A 73 -3.51 -12.99 -6.94
C ALA A 73 -2.24 -12.14 -6.70
N ASP A 74 -1.94 -11.24 -7.63
CA ASP A 74 -0.76 -10.37 -7.57
C ASP A 74 -0.91 -9.22 -6.56
N ALA A 75 -2.14 -8.82 -6.20
CA ALA A 75 -2.38 -7.66 -5.35
C ALA A 75 -1.79 -7.82 -3.93
N ALA A 76 -1.92 -9.03 -3.36
CA ALA A 76 -1.35 -9.33 -2.05
C ALA A 76 0.19 -9.31 -2.07
N SER A 77 0.79 -9.84 -3.15
CA SER A 77 2.25 -9.84 -3.34
C SER A 77 2.80 -8.42 -3.49
N VAL A 78 2.15 -7.59 -4.32
CA VAL A 78 2.53 -6.18 -4.51
C VAL A 78 2.42 -5.38 -3.21
N PHE A 79 1.40 -5.64 -2.39
CA PHE A 79 1.25 -4.99 -1.09
C PHE A 79 2.33 -5.44 -0.09
N ALA A 80 2.70 -6.72 -0.08
CA ALA A 80 3.79 -7.24 0.75
C ALA A 80 5.16 -6.66 0.35
N ASP A 81 5.41 -6.49 -0.95
CA ASP A 81 6.61 -5.81 -1.46
C ASP A 81 6.68 -4.36 -0.96
N ALA A 82 5.57 -3.63 -1.00
CA ALA A 82 5.51 -2.26 -0.50
C ALA A 82 5.87 -2.18 0.99
N ARG A 83 5.38 -3.14 1.81
CA ARG A 83 5.75 -3.25 3.24
C ARG A 83 7.25 -3.48 3.41
N THR A 84 7.84 -4.38 2.64
CA THR A 84 9.29 -4.68 2.68
C THR A 84 10.12 -3.42 2.36
N HIS A 85 9.72 -2.66 1.34
CA HIS A 85 10.38 -1.41 1.00
C HIS A 85 10.22 -0.34 2.10
N LEU A 86 9.05 -0.25 2.73
CA LEU A 86 8.84 0.67 3.86
C LEU A 86 9.72 0.32 5.06
N GLU A 87 9.82 -0.96 5.42
CA GLU A 87 10.70 -1.41 6.50
C GLU A 87 12.17 -1.07 6.22
N ALA A 88 12.64 -1.32 4.99
CA ALA A 88 13.98 -0.93 4.55
C ALA A 88 14.18 0.61 4.49
N ALA A 89 13.11 1.38 4.35
CA ALA A 89 13.13 2.84 4.49
C ALA A 89 13.09 3.33 5.95
N GLY A 90 13.07 2.43 6.95
CA GLY A 90 13.03 2.78 8.36
C GLY A 90 11.62 2.88 8.96
N PHE A 91 10.57 2.53 8.20
CA PHE A 91 9.22 2.40 8.71
C PHE A 91 9.05 1.07 9.44
N HIS A 92 9.25 1.09 10.76
CA HIS A 92 9.02 -0.07 11.61
C HIS A 92 7.63 0.02 12.22
N THR A 93 6.78 -0.97 11.96
CA THR A 93 5.41 -1.02 12.51
C THR A 93 5.37 -1.38 14.01
N ARG A 94 6.51 -1.71 14.61
CA ARG A 94 6.66 -1.95 16.05
C ARG A 94 7.55 -0.87 16.64
N SER A 95 7.03 -0.14 17.62
CA SER A 95 7.87 0.62 18.55
C SER A 95 8.69 -0.39 19.35
N HIS A 96 10.01 -0.26 19.33
CA HIS A 96 10.90 -0.97 20.23
C HIS A 96 10.74 -0.47 21.67
#